data_AF-I6CP26-F1
#
_entry.id   AF-I6CP26-F1
#
_cell.length_a   1.000
_cell.length_b   1.000
_cell.length_c   1.000
_cell.angle_alpha   90.00
_cell.angle_beta   90.00
_cell.angle_gamma   90.00
#
_symmetry.space_group_name_H-M   'P 1'
#
loop_
_entity.id
_entity.type
_entity.pdbx_description
1 polymer ?
#
loop_
_entity_poly.entity_id
_entity_poly.type
_entity_poly.pdbx_seq_one_letter_code
_entity_poly.pdbx_strand_id
1 'polypeptide(L)'
;MIFILLIACAAAFLLDRYFNKSATPEEILRRAINNGEIVPFYQPVVNGREGTLRGVEVLARWKQPHGGFISPAAFIPLAEKSGLIVPLTQSLMNQVARQMNAEVYWQ
;
A
#
# COMPACT_ATOMS: atom_id res chain seq x y z
N MET A 1 -48.19 14.43 -4.24
CA MET A 1 -47.26 14.08 -3.15
C MET A 1 -46.52 12.77 -3.38
N ILE A 2 -47.20 11.64 -3.64
CA ILE A 2 -46.54 10.32 -3.82
C ILE A 2 -45.54 10.30 -4.99
N PHE A 3 -45.87 10.88 -6.15
CA PHE A 3 -44.95 10.95 -7.30
C PHE A 3 -43.67 11.76 -7.01
N ILE A 4 -43.77 12.85 -6.24
CA ILE A 4 -42.61 13.67 -5.85
C ILE A 4 -41.70 12.87 -4.90
N LEU A 5 -42.29 12.14 -3.95
CA LEU A 5 -41.54 11.25 -3.06
C LEU A 5 -40.83 10.11 -3.81
N LEU A 6 -41.49 9.52 -4.82
CA LEU A 6 -40.88 8.48 -5.65
C LEU A 6 -39.73 9.01 -6.49
N ILE A 7 -39.88 10.19 -7.11
CA ILE A 7 -38.81 10.83 -7.86
C ILE A 7 -37.64 11.21 -6.94
N ALA A 8 -37.92 11.74 -5.75
CA ALA A 8 -36.88 12.08 -4.77
C ALA A 8 -36.12 10.83 -4.28
N CYS A 9 -36.81 9.73 -3.97
CA CYS A 9 -36.16 8.46 -3.62
C CYS A 9 -35.33 7.88 -4.77
N ALA A 10 -35.86 7.91 -5.99
CA ALA A 10 -35.13 7.45 -7.16
C ALA A 10 -33.89 8.31 -7.44
N ALA A 11 -34.02 9.63 -7.32
CA ALA A 11 -32.90 10.56 -7.46
C ALA A 11 -31.84 10.32 -6.37
N ALA A 12 -32.24 10.18 -5.10
CA ALA A 12 -31.33 9.86 -4.00
C ALA A 12 -30.59 8.52 -4.23
N PHE A 13 -31.32 7.48 -4.65
CA PHE A 13 -30.74 6.18 -4.96
C PHE A 13 -29.75 6.24 -6.13
N LEU A 14 -30.07 7.00 -7.19
CA LEU A 14 -29.19 7.18 -8.35
C LEU A 14 -27.96 8.02 -8.00
N LEU A 15 -28.13 9.06 -7.18
CA LEU A 15 -27.02 9.89 -6.68
C LEU A 15 -26.09 9.05 -5.79
N ASP A 16 -26.63 8.27 -4.85
CA ASP A 16 -25.83 7.36 -4.03
C ASP A 16 -25.04 6.37 -4.89
N ARG A 17 -25.66 5.78 -5.92
CA ARG A 17 -24.97 4.87 -6.85
C ARG A 17 -23.90 5.57 -7.69
N TYR A 18 -24.11 6.83 -8.05
CA TYR A 18 -23.15 7.62 -8.82
C TYR A 18 -21.93 8.01 -7.98
N PHE A 19 -22.16 8.45 -6.74
CA PHE A 19 -21.10 8.87 -5.82
C PHE A 19 -20.35 7.69 -5.20
N ASN A 20 -21.02 6.56 -4.98
CA ASN A 20 -20.46 5.41 -4.27
C ASN A 20 -19.78 4.40 -5.20
N LYS A 21 -19.04 4.88 -6.22
CA LYS A 21 -18.14 4.02 -7.00
C LYS A 21 -16.94 3.63 -6.13
N SER A 22 -16.78 2.35 -5.85
CA SER A 22 -15.58 1.82 -5.21
C SER A 22 -14.38 1.99 -6.13
N ALA A 23 -13.24 2.43 -5.58
CA ALA A 23 -11.99 2.49 -6.33
C ALA A 23 -11.57 1.10 -6.80
N THR A 24 -11.00 1.01 -8.00
CA THR A 24 -10.45 -0.25 -8.51
C THR A 24 -9.27 -0.72 -7.65
N PRO A 25 -8.96 -2.04 -7.62
CA PRO A 25 -7.79 -2.53 -6.87
C PRO A 25 -6.48 -1.84 -7.27
N GLU A 26 -6.33 -1.48 -8.55
CA GLU A 26 -5.18 -0.73 -9.05
C GLU A 26 -5.14 0.70 -8.49
N GLU A 27 -6.27 1.42 -8.49
CA GLU A 27 -6.34 2.76 -7.90
C GLU A 27 -6.08 2.74 -6.40
N ILE A 28 -6.58 1.72 -5.69
CA ILE A 28 -6.31 1.53 -4.25
C ILE A 28 -4.80 1.32 -4.03
N LEU A 29 -4.18 0.42 -4.80
CA LEU A 29 -2.74 0.16 -4.71
C LEU A 29 -1.91 1.39 -5.06
N ARG A 30 -2.27 2.12 -6.11
CA ARG A 30 -1.61 3.38 -6.52
C ARG A 30 -1.68 4.42 -5.40
N ARG A 31 -2.86 4.60 -4.79
CA ARG A 31 -3.05 5.50 -3.64
C ARG A 31 -2.18 5.06 -2.46
N ALA A 32 -2.16 3.77 -2.13
CA ALA A 32 -1.34 3.25 -1.04
C ALA A 32 0.17 3.48 -1.26
N ILE A 33 0.67 3.30 -2.49
CA ILE A 33 2.07 3.61 -2.86
C ILE A 33 2.36 5.09 -2.63
N ASN A 34 1.49 5.97 -3.11
CA ASN A 34 1.66 7.43 -3.00
C ASN A 34 1.57 7.92 -1.55
N ASN A 35 0.72 7.29 -0.74
CA ASN A 35 0.55 7.60 0.68
C ASN A 35 1.66 7.00 1.56
N GLY A 36 2.57 6.19 1.01
CA GLY A 36 3.62 5.52 1.77
C GLY A 36 3.09 4.41 2.70
N GLU A 37 1.94 3.81 2.37
CA GLU A 37 1.32 2.74 3.17
C GLU A 37 2.01 1.39 2.99
N ILE A 38 2.81 1.25 1.93
CA ILE A 38 3.68 0.10 1.70
C ILE A 38 5.06 0.43 2.27
N VAL A 39 5.37 -0.18 3.41
CA VAL A 39 6.53 0.14 4.24
C VAL A 39 7.59 -0.97 4.19
N PRO A 40 8.89 -0.64 4.37
CA PRO A 40 9.95 -1.64 4.39
C PRO A 40 10.01 -2.37 5.75
N PHE A 41 10.12 -3.68 5.69
CA PHE A 41 10.52 -4.54 6.81
C PHE A 41 11.90 -5.13 6.49
N TYR A 42 12.73 -5.37 7.50
CA TYR A 42 14.09 -5.84 7.32
C TYR A 42 14.26 -7.25 7.88
N GLN A 43 14.68 -8.19 7.03
CA GLN A 43 15.03 -9.54 7.44
C GLN A 43 16.55 -9.68 7.47
N PRO A 44 17.17 -9.95 8.64
CA PRO A 44 18.61 -10.14 8.74
C PRO A 44 19.12 -11.30 7.89
N VAL A 45 20.21 -11.08 7.16
CA VAL A 45 20.96 -12.11 6.45
C VAL A 45 22.26 -12.35 7.20
N VAL A 46 22.46 -13.58 7.68
CA VAL A 46 23.60 -13.95 8.53
C VAL A 46 24.52 -14.97 7.85
N ASN A 47 25.81 -14.90 8.17
CA ASN A 47 26.77 -15.93 7.79
C ASN A 47 26.47 -17.23 8.55
N GLY A 48 26.15 -18.31 7.84
CA GLY A 48 25.80 -19.60 8.46
C GLY A 48 26.94 -20.30 9.23
N ARG A 49 28.21 -19.93 8.98
CA ARG A 49 29.37 -20.48 9.70
C ARG A 49 29.76 -19.61 10.91
N GLU A 50 29.75 -18.30 10.74
CA GLU A 50 30.29 -17.35 11.75
C GLU A 50 29.20 -16.71 12.61
N GLY A 51 27.93 -16.84 12.24
CA GLY A 51 26.81 -16.15 12.91
C GLY A 51 26.82 -14.63 12.74
N THR A 52 27.73 -14.08 11.93
CA THR A 52 27.91 -12.64 11.74
C THR A 52 26.85 -12.07 10.78
N LEU A 53 26.36 -10.87 11.07
CA LEU A 53 25.42 -10.16 10.20
C LEU A 53 26.13 -9.75 8.90
N ARG A 54 25.54 -10.09 7.75
CA ARG A 54 26.04 -9.71 6.41
C ARG A 54 25.23 -8.60 5.76
N GLY A 55 23.97 -8.43 6.14
CA GLY A 55 23.09 -7.41 5.62
C GLY A 55 21.64 -7.68 5.97
N VAL A 56 20.73 -7.03 5.25
CA VAL A 56 19.28 -7.20 5.40
C VAL A 56 18.62 -7.33 4.04
N GLU A 57 17.59 -8.17 3.97
CA GLU A 57 16.63 -8.20 2.88
C GLU A 57 15.47 -7.24 3.19
N VAL A 58 15.11 -6.39 2.24
CA VAL A 58 13.98 -5.46 2.36
C VAL A 58 12.72 -6.14 1.83
N LEU A 59 11.72 -6.25 2.70
CA LEU A 59 10.44 -6.89 2.41
C LEU A 59 9.32 -5.86 2.44
N ALA A 60 8.58 -5.74 1.35
CA ALA A 60 7.41 -4.86 1.29
C ALA A 60 6.29 -5.37 2.22
N ARG A 61 5.72 -4.47 3.02
CA ARG A 61 4.53 -4.74 3.85
C ARG A 61 3.53 -3.63 3.67
N TRP A 62 2.31 -3.98 3.25
CA TRP A 62 1.24 -3.00 3.10
C TRP A 62 0.46 -2.90 4.41
N LYS A 63 0.65 -1.79 5.12
CA LYS A 63 -0.03 -1.49 6.37
C LYS A 63 -1.36 -0.80 6.08
N GLN A 64 -2.46 -1.35 6.60
CA GLN A 64 -3.78 -0.73 6.49
C GLN A 64 -3.97 0.34 7.57
N PRO A 65 -4.73 1.42 7.28
CA PRO A 65 -4.99 2.50 8.25
C PRO A 65 -5.62 2.04 9.56
N HIS A 66 -6.45 0.99 9.53
CA HIS A 66 -7.23 0.47 10.66
C HIS A 66 -6.52 -0.65 11.45
N GLY A 67 -5.22 -0.84 11.24
CA GLY A 67 -4.42 -1.81 11.99
C GLY A 67 -4.51 -3.21 11.38
N GLY A 68 -3.69 -3.46 10.37
CA GLY A 68 -3.60 -4.76 9.71
C GLY A 68 -2.53 -4.74 8.62
N PHE A 69 -2.17 -5.92 8.12
CA PHE A 69 -1.28 -6.05 6.98
C PHE A 69 -1.95 -6.82 5.85
N ILE A 70 -1.86 -6.27 4.64
CA ILE A 70 -2.23 -7.00 3.42
C ILE A 70 -1.03 -7.85 3.01
N SER A 71 -1.28 -9.15 2.79
CA SER A 71 -0.25 -10.09 2.35
C SER A 71 0.39 -9.65 1.03
N PRO A 72 1.74 -9.71 0.89
CA PRO A 72 2.41 -9.47 -0.38
C PRO A 72 1.85 -10.28 -1.54
N ALA A 73 1.41 -11.52 -1.29
CA ALA A 73 0.80 -12.36 -2.32
C ALA A 73 -0.49 -11.76 -2.91
N ALA A 74 -1.18 -10.86 -2.20
CA ALA A 74 -2.39 -10.22 -2.66
C ALA A 74 -2.13 -8.98 -3.55
N PHE A 75 -1.00 -8.29 -3.37
CA PHE A 75 -0.76 -7.02 -4.06
C PHE A 75 0.46 -7.01 -5.00
N ILE A 76 1.46 -7.87 -4.79
CA ILE A 76 2.63 -7.93 -5.68
C ILE A 76 2.24 -8.37 -7.11
N PRO A 77 1.45 -9.44 -7.32
CA PRO A 77 1.03 -9.81 -8.68
C PRO A 77 0.19 -8.73 -9.38
N LEU A 78 -0.60 -7.98 -8.60
CA LEU A 78 -1.35 -6.84 -9.11
C LEU A 78 -0.40 -5.71 -9.52
N ALA A 79 0.59 -5.40 -8.69
CA ALA A 79 1.60 -4.39 -8.96
C ALA A 79 2.38 -4.71 -10.26
N GLU A 80 2.77 -5.97 -10.45
CA GLU A 80 3.46 -6.43 -11.65
C GLU A 80 2.59 -6.29 -12.90
N LYS A 81 1.35 -6.79 -12.86
CA LYS A 81 0.43 -6.76 -14.01
C LYS A 81 -0.02 -5.35 -14.41
N SER A 82 -0.09 -4.42 -13.45
CA SER A 82 -0.47 -3.02 -13.68
C SER A 82 0.72 -2.08 -13.93
N GLY A 83 1.95 -2.59 -13.90
CA GLY A 83 3.16 -1.78 -13.99
C GLY A 83 3.45 -0.91 -12.74
N LEU A 84 2.62 -1.03 -11.70
CA LEU A 84 2.81 -0.35 -10.41
C LEU A 84 3.99 -0.91 -9.58
N ILE A 85 4.59 -2.03 -9.99
CA ILE A 85 5.76 -2.59 -9.29
C ILE A 85 6.95 -1.61 -9.29
N VAL A 86 7.13 -0.84 -10.37
CA VAL A 86 8.20 0.15 -10.46
C VAL A 86 8.01 1.31 -9.48
N PRO A 87 6.87 2.04 -9.47
CA PRO A 87 6.65 3.10 -8.50
C PRO A 87 6.58 2.59 -7.05
N LEU A 88 6.10 1.36 -6.84
CA LEU A 88 6.15 0.71 -5.52
C LEU A 88 7.60 0.57 -5.03
N THR A 89 8.47 -0.04 -5.83
CA THR A 89 9.87 -0.25 -5.48
C THR A 89 10.61 1.07 -5.29
N GLN A 90 10.35 2.08 -6.12
CA GLN A 90 10.94 3.42 -5.95
C GLN A 90 10.52 4.07 -4.63
N SER A 91 9.22 4.04 -4.31
CA SER A 91 8.70 4.55 -3.04
C SER A 91 9.34 3.82 -1.86
N LEU A 92 9.44 2.49 -1.93
CA LEU A 92 10.04 1.65 -0.88
C LEU A 92 11.53 1.97 -0.68
N MET A 93 12.31 2.05 -1.75
CA MET A 93 13.74 2.40 -1.68
C MET A 93 13.97 3.80 -1.13
N ASN A 94 13.12 4.77 -1.48
CA ASN A 94 13.17 6.11 -0.90
C ASN A 94 12.88 6.09 0.61
N GLN A 95 11.97 5.23 1.07
CA GLN A 95 11.72 5.05 2.51
C GLN A 95 12.93 4.42 3.21
N VAL A 96 13.54 3.38 2.62
CA VAL A 96 14.74 2.72 3.15
C VAL A 96 15.90 3.72 3.27
N ALA A 97 16.17 4.49 2.22
CA ALA A 97 17.23 5.51 2.24
C ALA A 97 17.01 6.55 3.33
N ARG A 98 15.76 6.99 3.55
CA ARG A 98 15.42 7.90 4.66
C ARG A 98 15.65 7.26 6.02
N GLN A 99 15.25 6.00 6.22
CA GLN A 99 15.42 5.30 7.50
C GLN A 99 16.90 5.07 7.82
N MET A 100 17.69 4.61 6.85
CA MET A 100 19.13 4.43 7.01
C MET A 100 19.86 5.75 7.30
N ASN A 101 19.47 6.83 6.62
CA ASN A 101 20.05 8.14 6.90
C ASN A 101 19.60 8.69 8.27
N ALA A 102 18.38 8.41 8.71
CA ALA A 102 17.87 8.86 10.01
C ALA A 102 18.56 8.17 11.19
N GLU A 103 18.90 6.87 11.06
CA GLU A 103 19.65 6.13 12.09
C GLU A 103 21.09 6.65 12.27
N VAL A 104 21.68 7.29 11.25
CA VAL A 104 23.00 7.93 11.35
C VAL A 104 23.01 9.18 12.24
N TYR A 105 21.85 9.82 12.49
CA TYR A 105 21.75 11.01 13.35
C TYR A 105 21.51 10.68 14.83
N TRP A 106 21.34 9.41 15.19
CA TRP A 106 21.13 8.95 16.58
C TRP A 106 22.32 8.16 17.15
N GLN A 107 23.48 8.23 16.50
CA GLN A 107 24.79 7.79 17.02
C GLN A 107 25.70 9.01 17.23
#